data_AF-A0A662PXC8-F1
#
_entry.id   AF-A0A662PXC8-F1
#
_cell.length_a   1.000
_cell.length_b   1.000
_cell.length_c   1.000
_cell.angle_alpha   90.00
_cell.angle_beta   90.00
_cell.angle_gamma   90.00
#
_symmetry.space_group_name_H-M   'P 1'
#
loop_
_entity.id
_entity.type
_entity.pdbx_description
1 polymer ?
#
loop_
_entity_poly.entity_id
_entity_poly.type
_entity_poly.pdbx_seq_one_letter_code
_entity_poly.pdbx_strand_id
1 'polypeptide(L)'
;SFIKSKKGLYVVAAGVGSNILTAFFCWLLLSIYASLRGLPIGLYVFFPPELLSTLGVASPFNGLAASTVCWMGFLSFWLAILNATPIPGLDGYYMLAETLSRVVSPEKAFKLTKFTGFFTTGLIVFMVLVQRMPPIRC
;
A
#
# COMPACT_ATOMS: atom_id res chain seq x y z
N SER A 1 25.59 10.84 -6.23
CA SER A 1 26.03 10.19 -4.98
C SER A 1 24.92 10.24 -3.93
N PHE A 2 23.81 9.55 -4.15
CA PHE A 2 22.72 9.40 -3.17
C PHE A 2 23.00 8.26 -2.16
N ILE A 3 24.10 7.52 -2.40
CA ILE A 3 24.39 6.16 -1.93
C ILE A 3 25.13 6.14 -0.58
N LYS A 4 25.53 7.29 -0.03
CA LYS A 4 26.41 7.33 1.16
C LYS A 4 25.73 7.76 2.45
N SER A 5 24.49 8.22 2.42
CA SER A 5 23.85 8.73 3.62
C SER A 5 22.86 7.70 4.14
N LYS A 6 23.17 7.07 5.29
CA LYS A 6 22.21 6.28 6.08
C LYS A 6 20.86 7.00 6.24
N LYS A 7 20.84 8.34 6.15
CA LYS A 7 19.64 9.18 6.23
C LYS A 7 18.68 8.97 5.05
N GLY A 8 19.17 8.56 3.88
CA GLY A 8 18.34 8.31 2.69
C GLY A 8 17.32 7.21 2.93
N LEU A 9 17.77 6.02 3.36
CA LEU A 9 16.88 4.93 3.74
C LEU A 9 15.83 5.35 4.78
N TYR A 10 16.25 6.05 5.84
CA TYR A 10 15.32 6.43 6.90
C TYR A 10 14.25 7.42 6.44
N VAL A 11 14.61 8.39 5.58
CA VAL A 11 13.65 9.35 5.04
C VAL A 11 12.63 8.65 4.13
N VAL A 12 13.11 7.77 3.25
CA VAL A 12 12.26 7.00 2.32
C VAL A 12 11.35 6.04 3.10
N ALA A 13 11.90 5.30 4.06
CA ALA A 13 11.13 4.40 4.92
C ALA A 13 10.14 5.15 5.82
N ALA A 14 10.45 6.39 6.23
CA ALA A 14 9.54 7.20 7.02
C ALA A 14 8.28 7.61 6.23
N GLY A 15 8.38 7.83 4.92
CA GLY A 15 7.21 8.12 4.07
C GLY A 15 6.26 6.93 3.95
N VAL A 16 6.80 5.72 3.78
CA VAL A 16 5.99 4.49 3.80
C VAL A 16 5.43 4.24 5.20
N GLY A 17 6.27 4.36 6.23
CA GLY A 17 5.88 4.11 7.62
C GLY A 17 4.83 5.09 8.15
N SER A 18 4.89 6.37 7.78
CA SER A 18 3.89 7.36 8.18
C SER A 18 2.52 7.03 7.62
N ASN A 19 2.44 6.65 6.34
CA ASN A 19 1.20 6.23 5.70
C ASN A 19 0.61 4.97 6.36
N ILE A 20 1.45 4.00 6.73
CA ILE A 20 1.02 2.81 7.50
C ILE A 20 0.44 3.22 8.86
N LEU A 21 1.14 4.09 9.60
CA LEU A 21 0.70 4.56 10.91
C LEU A 21 -0.61 5.35 10.82
N THR A 22 -0.74 6.23 9.83
CA THR A 22 -1.97 6.97 9.56
C THR A 22 -3.14 6.01 9.28
N ALA A 23 -2.93 5.00 8.44
CA ALA A 23 -3.96 4.00 8.16
C ALA A 23 -4.41 3.26 9.43
N PHE A 24 -3.46 2.76 10.22
CA PHE A 24 -3.75 2.10 11.48
C PHE A 24 -4.51 3.00 12.45
N PHE A 25 -4.10 4.26 12.57
CA PHE A 25 -4.76 5.20 13.45
C PHE A 25 -6.21 5.49 13.01
N CYS A 26 -6.45 5.68 11.71
CA CYS A 26 -7.79 5.85 11.16
C CYS A 26 -8.67 4.63 11.44
N TRP A 27 -8.18 3.41 11.20
CA TRP A 27 -8.94 2.19 11.46
C TRP A 27 -9.17 1.94 12.96
N LEU A 28 -8.21 2.28 13.81
CA LEU A 28 -8.37 2.21 15.26
C LEU A 28 -9.46 3.16 15.74
N LEU A 29 -9.45 4.42 15.28
CA LEU A 29 -10.49 5.40 15.58
C LEU A 29 -11.87 4.91 15.16
N LEU A 30 -11.98 4.38 13.94
CA LEU A 30 -13.24 3.84 13.41
C LEU A 30 -13.71 2.59 14.18
N SER A 31 -12.78 1.73 14.61
CA SER A 31 -13.08 0.55 15.43
C SER A 31 -13.61 0.95 16.81
N ILE A 32 -12.98 1.93 17.46
CA ILE A 32 -13.44 2.48 18.74
C ILE A 32 -14.82 3.12 18.56
N TYR A 33 -15.00 3.91 17.50
CA TYR A 33 -16.28 4.53 17.17
C TYR A 33 -17.38 3.49 16.92
N ALA A 34 -17.08 2.39 16.21
CA ALA A 34 -18.00 1.28 16.00
C ALA A 34 -18.45 0.67 17.34
N SER A 35 -17.49 0.34 18.20
CA SER A 35 -17.74 -0.27 19.51
C SER A 35 -18.58 0.63 20.41
N LEU A 36 -18.30 1.93 20.44
CA LEU A 36 -19.09 2.91 21.21
C LEU A 36 -20.54 3.05 20.71
N ARG A 37 -20.79 2.73 19.44
CA ARG A 37 -22.12 2.72 18.82
C ARG A 37 -22.80 1.36 18.85
N GLY A 38 -22.16 0.32 19.42
CA GLY A 38 -22.68 -1.05 19.41
C GLY A 38 -22.68 -1.71 18.03
N LEU A 39 -21.84 -1.23 17.11
CA LEU A 39 -21.73 -1.76 15.74
C LEU A 39 -20.63 -2.84 15.66
N PRO A 40 -20.85 -3.95 14.93
CA PRO A 40 -19.91 -5.07 14.86
C PRO A 40 -18.71 -4.78 13.95
N ILE A 41 -17.50 -4.62 14.51
CA ILE A 41 -16.26 -4.36 13.75
C ILE A 41 -16.13 -5.33 12.56
N GLY A 42 -16.18 -4.79 11.34
CA GLY A 42 -16.18 -5.56 10.10
C GLY A 42 -15.56 -4.81 8.94
N LEU A 43 -15.86 -5.24 7.70
CA LEU A 43 -15.25 -4.68 6.48
C LEU A 43 -15.43 -3.16 6.34
N TYR A 44 -16.52 -2.61 6.88
CA TYR A 44 -16.81 -1.16 6.85
C TYR A 44 -15.84 -0.29 7.65
N VAL A 45 -14.99 -0.87 8.49
CA VAL A 45 -13.90 -0.15 9.16
C VAL A 45 -12.71 0.08 8.23
N PHE A 46 -12.48 -0.87 7.32
CA PHE A 46 -11.28 -0.88 6.47
C PHE A 46 -11.50 -0.24 5.11
N PHE A 47 -12.74 -0.26 4.63
CA PHE A 47 -13.11 0.23 3.32
C PHE A 47 -14.06 1.43 3.42
N PRO A 48 -13.92 2.43 2.53
CA PRO A 48 -14.86 3.53 2.44
C PRO A 48 -16.25 3.04 2.02
N PRO A 49 -17.31 3.73 2.50
CA PRO A 49 -18.70 3.30 2.30
C PRO A 49 -19.09 3.24 0.81
N GLU A 50 -18.52 4.12 -0.02
CA GLU A 50 -18.79 4.15 -1.47
C GLU A 50 -18.24 2.89 -2.16
N LEU A 51 -17.04 2.43 -1.80
CA LEU A 51 -16.49 1.18 -2.35
C LEU A 51 -17.31 -0.03 -1.90
N LEU A 52 -17.73 -0.07 -0.64
CA LEU A 52 -18.58 -1.14 -0.14
C LEU A 52 -19.95 -1.16 -0.83
N SER A 53 -20.51 0.01 -1.12
CA SER A 53 -21.77 0.12 -1.87
C SER A 53 -21.65 -0.51 -3.27
N THR A 54 -20.52 -0.36 -3.96
CA THR A 54 -20.29 -1.03 -5.25
C THR A 54 -20.25 -2.56 -5.16
N LEU A 55 -19.95 -3.10 -3.97
CA LEU A 55 -19.96 -4.54 -3.67
C LEU A 55 -21.30 -5.00 -3.06
N GLY A 56 -22.32 -4.12 -3.00
CA GLY A 56 -23.61 -4.42 -2.40
C GLY A 56 -23.59 -4.47 -0.87
N VAL A 57 -22.53 -3.98 -0.22
CA VAL A 57 -22.38 -3.98 1.24
C VAL A 57 -22.76 -2.60 1.79
N ALA A 58 -23.78 -2.55 2.64
CA ALA A 58 -24.18 -1.32 3.32
C ALA A 58 -23.21 -1.01 4.48
N SER A 59 -22.65 0.20 4.49
CA SER A 59 -21.82 0.69 5.59
C SER A 59 -22.65 1.49 6.59
N PRO A 60 -22.43 1.33 7.91
CA PRO A 60 -23.03 2.19 8.93
C PRO A 60 -22.33 3.57 9.01
N PHE A 61 -21.21 3.77 8.32
CA PHE A 61 -20.38 4.99 8.39
C PHE A 61 -20.66 5.98 7.24
N ASN A 62 -21.93 6.29 7.00
CA ASN A 62 -22.33 7.17 5.89
C ASN A 62 -22.24 8.67 6.20
N GLY A 63 -21.89 9.04 7.44
CA GLY A 63 -21.64 10.44 7.80
C GLY A 63 -20.36 10.96 7.15
N LEU A 64 -20.36 12.22 6.70
CA LEU A 64 -19.23 12.84 5.99
C LEU A 64 -17.90 12.67 6.74
N ALA A 65 -17.89 12.87 8.05
CA ALA A 65 -16.68 12.73 8.87
C ALA A 65 -16.17 11.28 8.92
N ALA A 66 -17.06 10.31 9.13
CA ALA A 66 -16.68 8.91 9.21
C ALA A 66 -16.21 8.38 7.83
N SER A 67 -16.91 8.75 6.75
CA SER A 67 -16.50 8.41 5.38
C SER A 67 -15.12 8.99 5.05
N THR A 68 -14.87 10.27 5.40
CA THR A 68 -13.55 10.90 5.21
C THR A 68 -12.46 10.11 5.93
N VAL A 69 -12.68 9.70 7.18
CA VAL A 69 -11.69 8.90 7.93
C VAL A 69 -11.47 7.52 7.30
N CYS A 70 -12.53 6.87 6.80
CA CYS A 70 -12.39 5.61 6.05
C CYS A 70 -11.53 5.81 4.80
N TRP A 71 -11.78 6.86 4.02
CA TRP A 71 -10.99 7.19 2.83
C TRP A 71 -9.54 7.50 3.17
N MET A 72 -9.28 8.29 4.21
CA MET A 72 -7.91 8.60 4.64
C MET A 72 -7.16 7.32 5.04
N GLY A 73 -7.78 6.45 5.82
CA GLY A 73 -7.17 5.19 6.22
C GLY A 73 -6.90 4.27 5.03
N PHE A 74 -7.90 4.10 4.17
CA PHE A 74 -7.82 3.29 2.97
C PHE A 74 -6.72 3.78 2.00
N LEU A 75 -6.73 5.07 1.65
CA LEU A 75 -5.76 5.65 0.73
C LEU A 75 -4.34 5.61 1.31
N SER A 76 -4.16 5.92 2.60
CA SER A 76 -2.84 5.86 3.24
C SER A 76 -2.28 4.44 3.19
N PHE A 77 -3.12 3.43 3.47
CA PHE A 77 -2.71 2.03 3.39
C PHE A 77 -2.29 1.62 1.96
N TRP A 78 -3.11 1.96 0.96
CA TRP A 78 -2.80 1.62 -0.43
C TRP A 78 -1.58 2.36 -0.96
N LEU A 79 -1.42 3.65 -0.61
CA LEU A 79 -0.21 4.40 -0.93
C LEU A 79 1.03 3.77 -0.30
N ALA A 80 0.94 3.32 0.95
CA ALA A 80 2.03 2.60 1.60
C ALA A 80 2.39 1.30 0.89
N ILE A 81 1.38 0.48 0.53
CA ILE A 81 1.61 -0.77 -0.20
C ILE A 81 2.30 -0.50 -1.53
N LEU A 82 1.75 0.43 -2.33
CA LEU A 82 2.30 0.76 -3.65
C LEU A 82 3.73 1.27 -3.50
N ASN A 83 3.96 2.25 -2.62
CA ASN A 83 5.28 2.80 -2.40
C ASN A 83 6.28 1.79 -1.83
N ALA A 84 5.84 0.77 -1.09
CA ALA A 84 6.71 -0.29 -0.60
C ALA A 84 7.15 -1.30 -1.68
N THR A 85 6.52 -1.29 -2.87
CA THR A 85 6.90 -2.21 -3.95
C THR A 85 8.27 -1.87 -4.53
N PRO A 86 9.06 -2.89 -4.94
CA PRO A 86 10.42 -2.68 -5.43
C PRO A 86 10.47 -2.20 -6.90
N ILE A 87 9.54 -1.34 -7.32
CA ILE A 87 9.43 -0.84 -8.70
C ILE A 87 10.28 0.43 -8.87
N PRO A 88 11.06 0.57 -9.96
CA PRO A 88 11.89 1.76 -10.19
C PRO A 88 11.04 3.04 -10.17
N GLY A 89 11.44 4.00 -9.34
CA GLY A 89 10.70 5.25 -9.12
C GLY A 89 9.84 5.29 -7.86
N LEU A 90 9.63 4.15 -7.20
CA LEU A 90 8.96 4.06 -5.90
C LEU A 90 9.96 3.91 -4.75
N ASP A 91 9.52 4.28 -3.55
CA ASP A 91 10.32 4.28 -2.32
C ASP A 91 10.92 2.89 -2.01
N GLY A 92 10.14 1.83 -2.22
CA GLY A 92 10.51 0.43 -1.99
C GLY A 92 11.68 -0.04 -2.84
N TYR A 93 11.85 0.52 -4.04
CA TYR A 93 13.03 0.26 -4.86
C TYR A 93 14.30 0.76 -4.19
N TYR A 94 14.29 2.00 -3.69
CA TYR A 94 15.44 2.59 -3.00
C TYR A 94 15.70 1.88 -1.67
N MET A 95 14.65 1.54 -0.93
CA MET A 95 14.76 0.76 0.31
C MET A 95 15.41 -0.60 0.07
N LEU A 96 14.99 -1.33 -0.97
CA LEU A 96 15.55 -2.63 -1.31
C LEU A 96 17.01 -2.52 -1.81
N ALA A 97 17.30 -1.58 -2.71
CA ALA A 97 18.67 -1.34 -3.19
C ALA A 97 19.64 -1.00 -2.06
N GLU A 98 19.23 -0.13 -1.14
CA GLU A 98 20.08 0.27 -0.02
C GLU A 98 20.24 -0.86 1.01
N THR A 99 19.19 -1.65 1.24
CA THR A 99 19.27 -2.84 2.12
C THR A 99 20.22 -3.89 1.54
N LEU A 100 20.10 -4.19 0.24
CA LEU A 100 20.97 -5.14 -0.46
C LEU A 100 22.42 -4.63 -0.52
N SER A 101 22.64 -3.32 -0.62
CA SER A 101 24.00 -2.73 -0.65
C SER A 101 24.81 -2.97 0.62
N ARG A 102 24.14 -3.37 1.72
CA ARG A 102 24.80 -3.76 2.98
C ARG A 102 25.35 -5.19 2.94
N VAL A 103 24.84 -6.01 2.03
CA VAL A 103 25.19 -7.44 1.91
C VAL A 103 26.08 -7.68 0.70
N VAL A 104 25.85 -6.95 -0.40
CA VAL A 104 26.63 -7.06 -1.64
C VAL A 104 27.15 -5.68 -2.07
N SER A 105 28.15 -5.66 -2.95
CA SER A 105 28.69 -4.40 -3.50
C SER A 105 27.56 -3.51 -4.07
N PRO A 106 27.59 -2.17 -3.87
CA PRO A 106 26.51 -1.27 -4.27
C PRO A 106 26.05 -1.44 -5.73
N GLU A 107 27.00 -1.60 -6.66
CA GLU A 107 26.70 -1.80 -8.08
C GLU A 107 25.89 -3.07 -8.35
N LYS A 108 26.22 -4.16 -7.66
CA LYS A 108 25.46 -5.42 -7.74
C LYS A 108 24.09 -5.29 -7.10
N ALA A 109 23.97 -4.59 -5.97
CA ALA A 109 22.70 -4.34 -5.31
C ALA A 109 21.73 -3.58 -6.24
N PHE A 110 22.19 -2.50 -6.88
CA PHE A 110 21.37 -1.74 -7.82
C PHE A 110 20.96 -2.56 -9.05
N LYS A 111 21.87 -3.37 -9.62
CA LYS A 111 21.53 -4.26 -10.73
C LYS A 111 20.47 -5.27 -10.32
N LEU A 112 20.60 -5.86 -9.13
CA LEU A 112 19.64 -6.83 -8.61
C LEU A 112 18.27 -6.18 -8.37
N THR A 113 18.21 -5.04 -7.69
CA THR A 113 16.95 -4.31 -7.46
C THR A 113 16.29 -3.88 -8.76
N LYS A 114 17.05 -3.42 -9.76
CA LYS A 114 16.53 -3.07 -11.07
C LYS A 114 15.90 -4.28 -11.78
N PHE A 115 16.56 -5.44 -11.70
CA PHE A 115 16.01 -6.68 -12.23
C PHE A 115 14.71 -7.07 -11.51
N THR A 116 14.71 -7.08 -10.17
CA THR A 116 13.52 -7.35 -9.35
C THR A 116 12.38 -6.42 -9.71
N GLY A 117 12.64 -5.12 -9.84
CA GLY A 117 11.61 -4.14 -10.17
C GLY A 117 10.99 -4.34 -11.55
N PHE A 118 11.79 -4.66 -12.57
CA PHE A 118 11.24 -5.02 -13.89
C PHE A 118 10.47 -6.33 -13.85
N PHE A 119 10.94 -7.32 -13.11
CA PHE A 119 10.24 -8.58 -12.94
C PHE A 119 8.87 -8.38 -12.26
N THR A 120 8.82 -7.61 -11.16
CA THR A 120 7.57 -7.27 -10.48
C THR A 120 6.62 -6.49 -11.40
N THR A 121 7.14 -5.51 -12.16
CA THR A 121 6.32 -4.75 -13.11
C THR A 121 5.77 -5.65 -14.21
N GLY A 122 6.61 -6.53 -14.76
CA GLY A 122 6.22 -7.50 -15.79
C GLY A 122 5.14 -8.46 -15.28
N LEU A 123 5.25 -8.94 -14.03
CA LEU A 123 4.22 -9.77 -13.40
C LEU A 123 2.89 -9.02 -13.25
N ILE A 124 2.92 -7.75 -12.82
CA ILE A 124 1.69 -6.94 -12.69
C ILE A 124 1.03 -6.77 -14.06
N VAL A 125 1.79 -6.39 -15.09
CA VAL A 125 1.27 -6.25 -16.46
C VAL A 125 0.70 -7.58 -16.96
N PHE A 126 1.41 -8.69 -16.75
CA PHE A 126 0.94 -10.01 -17.12
C PHE A 126 -0.38 -10.37 -16.43
N MET A 127 -0.49 -10.17 -15.11
CA MET A 127 -1.72 -10.44 -14.36
C MET A 127 -2.89 -9.59 -14.87
N VAL A 128 -2.66 -8.30 -15.15
CA VAL A 128 -3.68 -7.41 -15.71
C VAL A 128 -4.13 -7.88 -17.09
N LEU A 129 -3.21 -8.34 -17.94
CA LEU A 129 -3.54 -8.89 -19.26
C LEU A 129 -4.35 -10.19 -19.15
N VAL A 130 -3.95 -11.10 -18.25
CA VAL A 130 -4.68 -12.35 -18.01
C VAL A 130 -6.11 -12.08 -17.53
N GLN A 131 -6.31 -11.12 -16.63
CA GLN A 131 -7.65 -10.72 -16.15
C GLN A 131 -8.53 -10.14 -17.26
N ARG A 132 -7.95 -9.65 -18.35
CA ARG A 132 -8.67 -9.09 -19.51
C ARG A 132 -8.98 -10.13 -20.58
N MET A 133 -8.45 -11.35 -20.48
CA MET A 133 -8.78 -12.42 -21.43
C MET A 133 -10.20 -12.92 -21.15
N PRO A 134 -11.06 -13.04 -22.18
CA PRO A 134 -12.38 -13.63 -22.01
C PRO A 134 -12.25 -15.08 -21.53
N PRO A 135 -13.18 -15.58 -20.70
CA PRO A 135 -13.17 -16.97 -20.30
C PRO A 135 -13.22 -17.84 -21.55
N ILE A 136 -12.25 -18.75 -21.69
CA ILE A 136 -12.20 -19.74 -22.77
C ILE A 136 -13.43 -20.61 -22.60
N ARG A 137 -14.44 -20.41 -23.44
CA ARG A 137 -15.60 -21.31 -23.52
C ARG A 137 -15.12 -22.56 -24.28
N CYS A 138 -14.81 -23.62 -23.54
CA CYS A 138 -14.72 -24.97 -24.10
C CYS A 138 -16.12 -25.55 -24.28
#